data_AF-A0A674K4Q7-F1
#
_entry.id   AF-A0A674K4Q7-F1
#
_cell.length_a   1.000
_cell.length_b   1.000
_cell.length_c   1.000
_cell.angle_alpha   90.00
_cell.angle_beta   90.00
_cell.angle_gamma   90.00
#
_symmetry.space_group_name_H-M   'P 1'
#
loop_
_entity.id
_entity.type
_entity.pdbx_description
1 polymer ?
#
loop_
_entity_poly.entity_id
_entity_poly.type
_entity_poly.pdbx_seq_one_letter_code
_entity_poly.pdbx_strand_id
1 'polypeptide(L)' 'RCFSTVTRWLYHFGVVWKTKDCFRCECQPRAMICCSLVFRPTNYDRENCIALFHRKSCSMRVVWKSDPQEPCNVFAGVG' A
#
# COMPACT_ATOMS: atom_id res chain seq x y z
N ARG A 1 -14.65 19.36 -8.13
CA ARG A 1 -15.00 17.97 -7.79
C ARG A 1 -14.10 17.05 -8.60
N CYS A 2 -13.74 15.88 -8.09
CA CYS A 2 -12.89 14.91 -8.77
C CYS A 2 -13.69 13.65 -9.09
N PHE A 3 -13.56 13.13 -10.30
CA PHE A 3 -14.13 11.84 -10.68
C PHE A 3 -13.09 10.73 -10.51
N SER A 4 -13.43 9.68 -9.77
CA SER A 4 -12.59 8.49 -9.62
C SER A 4 -13.03 7.40 -10.58
N THR A 5 -12.16 6.98 -11.48
CA THR A 5 -12.42 5.84 -12.40
C THR A 5 -12.42 4.49 -11.67
N VAL A 6 -11.72 4.39 -10.54
CA VAL A 6 -11.61 3.18 -9.72
C VAL A 6 -12.92 2.88 -9.01
N THR A 7 -13.53 3.92 -8.41
CA THR A 7 -14.73 3.76 -7.60
C THR A 7 -16.00 4.17 -8.35
N ARG A 8 -15.87 4.91 -9.47
CA ARG A 8 -16.95 5.55 -10.25
C ARG A 8 -17.76 6.62 -9.49
N TRP A 9 -17.16 7.22 -8.46
CA TRP A 9 -17.79 8.29 -7.67
C TRP A 9 -17.21 9.66 -8.00
N LEU A 10 -18.02 10.68 -7.72
CA LEU A 10 -17.63 12.08 -7.78
C LEU A 10 -17.39 12.61 -6.35
N TYR A 11 -16.14 12.93 -6.04
CA TYR A 11 -15.72 13.43 -4.73
C TYR A 11 -15.69 14.96 -4.70
N HIS A 12 -16.13 15.53 -3.58
CA HIS A 12 -15.97 16.95 -3.29
C HIS A 12 -14.52 17.28 -2.94
N PHE A 13 -14.14 18.55 -3.10
CA PHE A 13 -12.79 19.01 -2.72
C PHE A 13 -12.58 18.85 -1.21
N GLY A 14 -11.37 18.49 -0.80
CA GLY A 14 -10.99 18.21 0.59
C GLY A 14 -11.39 16.83 1.10
N VAL A 15 -12.14 16.04 0.32
CA VAL A 15 -12.49 14.67 0.71
C VAL A 15 -11.28 13.76 0.56
N VAL A 16 -11.03 12.95 1.59
CA VAL A 16 -9.99 11.92 1.63
C VAL A 16 -10.66 10.55 1.77
N TRP A 17 -10.24 9.56 0.99
CA TRP A 17 -10.77 8.21 1.07
C TRP A 17 -9.70 7.15 0.82
N LYS A 18 -9.99 5.91 1.26
CA LYS A 18 -9.16 4.73 0.96
C LYS A 18 -9.81 3.92 -0.16
N THR A 19 -9.00 3.44 -1.09
CA THR A 19 -9.44 2.52 -2.15
C THR A 19 -9.25 1.06 -1.73
N LYS A 20 -9.94 0.14 -2.41
CA LYS A 20 -9.76 -1.31 -2.21
C LYS A 20 -8.40 -1.83 -2.66
N ASP A 21 -7.68 -1.03 -3.45
CA ASP A 21 -6.36 -1.33 -3.98
C ASP A 21 -5.23 -0.68 -3.16
N CYS A 22 -5.54 -0.33 -1.91
CA CYS A 22 -4.58 0.19 -0.95
C CYS A 22 -3.96 1.53 -1.35
N PHE A 23 -4.79 2.45 -1.87
CA PHE A 23 -4.41 3.85 -2.05
C PHE A 23 -5.18 4.74 -1.07
N ARG A 24 -4.52 5.77 -0.56
CA ARG A 24 -5.17 6.92 0.05
C ARG A 24 -5.24 8.00 -1.01
N CYS A 25 -6.46 8.41 -1.34
CA CYS A 25 -6.72 9.45 -2.31
C CYS A 25 -7.30 10.68 -1.64
N GLU A 26 -6.97 11.85 -2.16
CA GLU A 26 -7.49 13.14 -1.77
C GLU A 26 -7.89 13.93 -3.02
N CYS A 27 -9.09 14.49 -3.00
CA CYS A 27 -9.55 15.38 -4.07
C CYS A 27 -9.19 16.82 -3.73
N GLN A 28 -8.14 17.34 -4.37
CA GLN A 28 -7.73 18.73 -4.22
C GLN A 28 -8.32 19.61 -5.33
N PRO A 29 -8.32 20.95 -5.17
CA PRO A 29 -8.86 21.86 -6.19
C PRO A 29 -8.24 21.71 -7.58
N ARG A 30 -6.94 21.35 -7.65
CA ARG A 30 -6.19 21.26 -8.91
C ARG A 30 -6.10 19.84 -9.47
N ALA A 31 -6.08 18.82 -8.61
CA ALA A 31 -5.92 17.43 -9.01
C ALA A 31 -6.45 16.46 -7.95
N MET A 32 -6.71 15.23 -8.35
CA MET A 32 -6.87 14.11 -7.42
C MET A 32 -5.50 13.49 -7.18
N ILE A 33 -5.05 13.45 -5.92
CA ILE A 33 -3.76 12.85 -5.55
C ILE A 33 -4.05 11.52 -4.88
N CYS A 34 -3.38 10.45 -5.33
CA CYS A 34 -3.50 9.13 -4.74
C CYS A 34 -2.09 8.58 -4.42
N CYS A 35 -1.87 8.23 -3.16
CA CYS A 35 -0.62 7.63 -2.69
C CYS A 35 -0.87 6.18 -2.29
N SER A 36 0.08 5.30 -2.60
CA SER A 36 0.00 3.92 -2.11
C SER A 36 0.14 3.92 -0.59
N LEU A 37 -0.62 3.07 0.08
CA LEU A 37 -0.46 2.80 1.51
C LEU A 37 0.50 1.64 1.78
N VAL A 38 0.95 0.96 0.72
CA VAL A 38 1.74 -0.26 0.84
C VAL A 38 3.21 0.09 0.91
N PHE A 39 3.81 -0.15 2.08
CA PHE A 39 5.26 -0.17 2.21
C PHE A 39 5.84 -1.37 1.46
N ARG A 40 6.72 -1.11 0.50
CA ARG A 40 7.40 -2.11 -0.32
C ARG A 40 8.84 -2.31 0.19
N PRO A 41 9.14 -3.42 0.88
CA PRO A 41 10.49 -3.74 1.32
C PRO A 41 11.39 -3.95 0.10
N THR A 42 12.52 -3.26 0.07
CA THR A 42 13.51 -3.34 -1.02
C THR A 42 14.77 -4.07 -0.60
N ASN A 43 15.16 -3.98 0.68
CA ASN A 43 16.35 -4.62 1.23
C ASN A 43 16.01 -5.55 2.39
N TYR A 44 16.11 -6.86 2.13
CA TYR A 44 15.97 -7.98 3.06
C TYR A 44 16.65 -9.21 2.44
N ASP A 45 16.83 -10.28 3.21
CA ASP A 45 17.39 -11.53 2.70
C ASP A 45 16.41 -12.21 1.72
N ARG A 46 16.60 -12.01 0.41
CA ARG A 46 15.74 -12.58 -0.63
C ARG A 46 15.99 -14.07 -0.88
N GLU A 47 17.12 -14.61 -0.39
CA GLU A 47 17.46 -16.03 -0.52
C GLU A 47 16.66 -16.86 0.47
N ASN A 48 16.54 -16.40 1.72
CA ASN A 48 15.87 -17.16 2.78
C ASN A 48 14.49 -16.62 3.16
N CYS A 49 14.12 -15.41 2.75
CA CYS A 49 12.85 -14.80 3.09
C CYS A 49 11.95 -14.50 1.89
N ILE A 50 10.65 -14.38 2.14
CA ILE A 50 9.63 -13.95 1.17
C ILE A 50 8.83 -12.79 1.71
N ALA A 51 8.36 -11.93 0.81
CA ALA A 51 7.46 -10.84 1.16
C ALA A 51 6.00 -11.23 0.82
N LEU A 52 5.16 -11.28 1.85
CA LEU A 52 3.74 -11.59 1.77
C LEU A 52 2.91 -10.31 1.83
N PHE A 53 2.00 -10.15 0.87
CA PHE A 53 1.08 -9.01 0.84
C PHE A 53 -0.24 -9.32 1.55
N HIS A 54 -0.57 -8.54 2.58
CA HIS A 54 -1.81 -8.62 3.33
C HIS A 54 -2.80 -7.56 2.84
N ARG A 55 -3.68 -7.94 1.92
CA ARG A 55 -4.64 -7.01 1.29
C ARG A 55 -5.57 -6.32 2.29
N LYS A 56 -5.98 -6.99 3.37
CA LYS A 56 -6.90 -6.41 4.38
C LYS A 56 -6.26 -5.24 5.15
N SER A 57 -4.99 -5.35 5.51
CA SER A 57 -4.23 -4.33 6.23
C SER A 57 -3.44 -3.39 5.31
N CYS A 58 -3.41 -3.67 4.01
CA CYS A 58 -2.57 -2.96 3.04
C CYS A 58 -1.09 -2.95 3.41
N SER A 59 -0.59 -4.03 4.00
CA SER A 59 0.78 -4.14 4.50
C SER A 59 1.52 -5.33 3.88
N MET A 60 2.84 -5.23 3.82
CA MET A 60 3.71 -6.36 3.47
C MET A 60 4.41 -6.87 4.73
N ARG A 61 4.47 -8.19 4.87
CA ARG A 61 5.29 -8.86 5.90
C ARG A 61 6.39 -9.63 5.20
N VAL A 62 7.63 -9.47 5.65
CA VAL A 62 8.74 -10.30 5.19
C VAL A 62 8.95 -11.39 6.24
N VAL A 63 8.93 -12.65 5.82
CA VAL A 63 8.98 -13.82 6.70
C VAL A 63 9.93 -14.88 6.13
N TRP A 64 10.39 -15.80 6.97
CA TRP A 64 11.25 -16.89 6.50
C TRP A 64 10.50 -17.83 5.55
N LYS A 65 11.21 -18.36 4.55
CA LYS A 65 10.68 -19.38 3.63
C LYS A 65 10.36 -20.68 4.36
N SER A 66 11.16 -21.03 5.37
CA SER A 66 11.00 -22.23 6.20
C SER A 66 9.87 -22.11 7.21
N ASP A 67 9.65 -20.92 7.78
CA ASP A 67 8.57 -20.66 8.73
C ASP A 67 7.90 -19.29 8.45
N PRO A 68 6.71 -19.27 7.84
CA PRO A 68 5.96 -18.05 7.57
C PRO A 68 5.48 -17.29 8.81
N GLN A 69 5.57 -17.87 10.02
CA GLN A 69 5.22 -17.17 11.26
C GLN A 69 6.37 -16.30 11.78
N GLU A 70 7.60 -16.65 11.44
CA GLU A 70 8.79 -15.94 11.89
C GLU A 70 9.11 -14.76 10.93
N PRO A 71 9.15 -13.51 11.44
CA PRO A 71 9.47 -12.34 10.62
C PRO A 71 10.97 -12.27 10.29
N CYS A 72 11.29 -11.84 9.07
CA CYS A 72 12.66 -11.51 8.69
C CYS A 72 12.96 -10.02 8.90
N ASN A 73 14.26 -9.72 9.07
CA ASN A 73 14.74 -8.34 9.13
C ASN A 73 14.60 -7.64 7.77
N VAL A 74 14.08 -6.41 7.80
CA VAL A 74 13.97 -5.52 6.66
C VAL A 74 14.77 -4.27 6.95
N PHE A 75 15.73 -3.95 6.09
CA PHE A 75 16.66 -2.84 6.29
C PHE A 75 16.26 -1.58 5.51
N ALA A 76 15.51 -1.74 4.41
CA ALA A 76 15.02 -0.62 3.61
C ALA A 76 13.74 -0.97 2.85
N GLY A 77 12.97 0.06 2.52
CA GLY A 77 11.81 -0.03 1.65
C GLY A 77 11.30 1.34 1.21
N VAL A 78 10.30 1.34 0.34
CA VAL A 78 9.67 2.54 -0.23
C VAL A 78 8.19 2.56 0.17
N GLY A 79 7.68 3.71 0.58
CA GLY A 79 6.28 3.94 0.93
C GLY A 79 5.78 5.26 0.37
#